data_AF-A0A7W0WQC3-F1
#
_entry.id   AF-A0A7W0WQC3-F1
#
_cell.length_a   1.000
_cell.length_b   1.000
_cell.length_c   1.000
_cell.angle_alpha   90.00
_cell.angle_beta   90.00
_cell.angle_gamma   90.00
#
_symmetry.space_group_name_H-M   'P 1'
#
loop_
_entity.id
_entity.type
_entity.pdbx_description
1 polymer ?
#
loop_
_entity_poly.entity_id
_entity_poly.type
_entity_poly.pdbx_seq_one_letter_code
_entity_poly.pdbx_strand_id
1 'polypeptide(L)' 'LEAIVALETCRTGIVPATTNLDEPDDACALDHVIGRPRACDASRVISTSFGMGGQNAAIILERFA' A
#
# COMPACT_ATOMS: atom_id res chain seq x y z
N LEU A 1 8.07 -8.35 1.22
CA LEU A 1 6.73 -8.92 0.90
C LEU A 1 5.83 -7.83 0.33
N GLU A 2 5.76 -6.71 1.03
CA GLU A 2 5.16 -5.40 0.69
C GLU A 2 5.30 -5.04 -0.81
N ALA A 3 6.51 -5.07 -1.36
CA ALA A 3 6.79 -4.75 -2.76
C ALA A 3 6.02 -5.64 -3.76
N ILE A 4 5.90 -6.93 -3.45
CA ILE A 4 5.18 -7.91 -4.28
C ILE A 4 3.68 -7.64 -4.20
N VAL A 5 3.15 -7.34 -3.01
CA VAL A 5 1.73 -6.97 -2.83
C VAL A 5 1.39 -5.68 -3.56
N ALA A 6 2.29 -4.68 -3.52
CA ALA A 6 2.14 -3.44 -4.27
C ALA A 6 2.13 -3.71 -5.79
N LEU A 7 3.04 -4.56 -6.29
CA LEU A 7 3.05 -4.95 -7.70
C LEU A 7 1.75 -5.67 -8.11
N GLU A 8 1.25 -6.58 -7.28
CA GLU A 8 -0.03 -7.27 -7.51
C GLU A 8 -1.22 -6.30 -7.49
N THR A 9 -1.15 -5.23 -6.69
CA THR A 9 -2.13 -4.13 -6.72
C THR A 9 -2.13 -3.43 -8.09
N CYS A 10 -0.96 -3.07 -8.63
CA CYS A 10 -0.83 -2.53 -10.00
C CYS A 10 -1.36 -3.50 -11.07
N ARG A 11 -1.14 -4.81 -10.89
CA ARG A 11 -1.51 -5.85 -11.86
C ARG A 11 -3.03 -6.10 -11.87
N THR A 12 -3.65 -6.14 -10.71
CA THR A 12 -5.06 -6.51 -10.53
C THR A 12 -6.00 -5.31 -10.44
N GLY A 13 -5.47 -4.11 -10.14
CA GLY A 13 -6.27 -2.93 -9.87
C GLY A 13 -7.04 -3.00 -8.56
N ILE A 14 -6.61 -3.86 -7.61
CA ILE A 14 -7.28 -4.06 -6.32
C ILE A 14 -6.29 -3.78 -5.19
N VAL A 15 -6.61 -2.79 -4.35
CA VAL A 15 -5.89 -2.49 -3.11
C VAL A 15 -6.51 -3.33 -1.98
N PRO A 16 -5.72 -4.14 -1.25
CA PRO A 16 -6.24 -4.89 -0.11
C PRO A 16 -6.66 -3.96 1.03
N ALA A 17 -7.58 -4.43 1.87
CA ALA A 17 -7.94 -3.71 3.10
C ALA A 17 -6.89 -3.89 4.19
N THR A 18 -6.71 -2.86 5.00
CA THR A 18 -6.02 -2.90 6.29
C THR A 18 -6.92 -3.61 7.30
N THR A 19 -6.61 -4.86 7.60
CA THR A 19 -7.34 -5.67 8.59
C THR A 19 -7.19 -5.08 9.99
N ASN A 20 -8.23 -5.24 10.84
CA ASN A 20 -8.29 -4.78 12.24
C ASN A 20 -8.21 -3.26 12.43
N LEU A 21 -8.49 -2.48 11.39
CA LEU A 21 -8.58 -1.01 11.46
C LEU A 21 -10.05 -0.58 11.49
N ASP A 22 -10.71 -0.69 12.64
CA ASP A 22 -12.12 -0.29 12.81
C ASP A 22 -12.25 1.18 13.27
N GLU A 23 -11.30 1.64 14.09
CA GLU A 23 -11.24 2.99 14.65
C GLU A 23 -9.86 3.62 14.33
N PRO A 24 -9.70 4.31 13.19
CA PRO A 24 -8.43 4.94 12.84
C PRO A 24 -8.12 6.14 13.74
N ASP A 25 -6.84 6.32 14.06
CA ASP A 25 -6.35 7.47 14.83
C ASP A 25 -6.41 8.76 14.00
N ASP A 26 -6.90 9.86 14.61
CA ASP A 26 -6.99 11.19 14.00
C ASP A 26 -5.62 11.71 13.50
N ALA A 27 -4.51 11.32 14.16
CA ALA A 27 -3.16 11.67 13.72
C ALA A 27 -2.73 10.91 12.45
N CYS A 28 -3.39 9.79 12.12
CA CYS A 28 -3.13 8.96 10.95
C CYS A 28 -4.09 9.28 9.79
N ALA A 29 -4.27 10.57 9.48
CA ALA A 29 -5.27 11.12 8.56
C ALA A 29 -5.09 10.81 7.05
N LEU A 30 -4.45 9.70 6.69
CA LEU A 30 -4.37 9.21 5.31
C LEU A 30 -5.60 8.37 4.94
N ASP A 31 -5.82 8.21 3.64
CA ASP A 31 -6.89 7.37 3.09
C ASP A 31 -6.50 5.88 3.15
N HIS A 32 -6.68 5.28 4.34
CA HIS A 32 -6.49 3.84 4.54
C HIS A 32 -7.67 3.05 3.97
N VAL A 33 -7.40 1.91 3.33
CA VAL A 33 -8.46 1.04 2.81
C VAL A 33 -9.01 0.20 3.96
N ILE A 34 -10.19 0.53 4.48
CA ILE A 34 -10.80 -0.11 5.65
C ILE A 34 -11.93 -1.08 5.25
N GLY A 35 -12.02 -2.22 5.95
CA GLY A 35 -13.14 -3.17 5.87
C GLY A 35 -13.13 -4.10 4.67
N ARG A 36 -13.03 -3.57 3.43
CA ARG A 36 -13.05 -4.37 2.21
C ARG A 36 -12.03 -3.88 1.17
N PRO A 37 -11.48 -4.78 0.32
CA PRO A 37 -10.62 -4.39 -0.78
C PRO A 37 -11.28 -3.33 -1.67
N ARG A 38 -10.48 -2.41 -2.20
CA ARG A 38 -10.93 -1.27 -3.01
C ARG A 38 -10.31 -1.32 -4.40
N ALA A 39 -11.13 -1.16 -5.43
CA ALA A 39 -10.64 -1.01 -6.79
C ALA A 39 -9.88 0.33 -6.93
N CYS A 40 -8.70 0.27 -7.55
CA CYS A 40 -7.85 1.42 -7.83
C CYS A 40 -7.10 1.17 -9.13
N ASP A 41 -7.35 1.98 -10.15
CA ASP A 41 -6.59 1.92 -11.41
C ASP A 41 -5.28 2.70 -11.26
N ALA A 42 -4.33 2.09 -10.54
CA ALA A 42 -3.00 2.63 -10.36
C ALA A 42 -2.02 1.95 -11.33
N SER A 43 -1.38 2.74 -12.19
CA SER A 43 -0.27 2.27 -13.03
C SER A 43 1.06 2.21 -12.28
N ARG A 44 1.15 2.90 -11.14
CA ARG A 44 2.36 3.05 -10.33
C ARG A 44 2.04 2.89 -8.86
N VAL A 45 2.96 2.25 -8.13
CA VAL A 45 2.88 2.06 -6.68
C VAL A 45 4.22 2.36 -6.04
N ILE A 46 4.18 2.75 -4.76
CA ILE A 46 5.36 2.91 -3.92
C ILE A 46 5.30 1.88 -2.78
N SER A 47 6.43 1.24 -2.51
CA SER A 47 6.62 0.41 -1.31
C SER A 47 7.71 1.05 -0.45
N THR A 48 7.34 1.48 0.75
CA THR A 48 8.26 2.07 1.74
C THR A 48 8.58 1.06 2.84
N SER A 49 9.83 1.03 3.30
CA SER A 49 10.27 0.22 4.42
C SER A 49 11.13 1.05 5.36
N PHE A 50 10.78 1.01 6.65
CA PHE A 50 11.45 1.75 7.72
C PHE A 50 11.88 0.75 8.79
N GLY A 51 13.14 0.33 8.71
CA GLY A 51 13.75 -0.64 9.60
C GLY A 51 14.34 0.01 10.86
N MET A 52 14.41 -0.78 11.93
CA MET A 52 15.08 -0.40 13.17
C MET A 52 16.53 0.06 12.91
N GLY A 53 17.02 1.02 13.68
CA GLY A 53 18.35 1.61 13.47
C GLY A 53 18.40 2.63 12.33
N GLY A 54 17.25 3.17 11.90
CA GLY A 54 17.16 4.28 10.95
C GLY A 54 17.38 3.88 9.49
N GLN A 55 17.16 2.61 9.14
CA GLN A 55 17.29 2.13 7.78
C GLN A 55 16.00 2.42 7.00
N ASN A 56 16.05 3.42 6.11
CA ASN A 56 14.88 3.86 5.35
C ASN A 56 15.08 3.55 3.87
N ALA A 57 14.12 2.87 3.24
CA ALA A 57 14.15 2.53 1.83
C ALA A 57 12.77 2.76 1.18
N ALA A 58 12.77 3.19 -0.07
CA ALA A 58 11.57 3.32 -0.89
C ALA A 58 11.84 2.84 -2.30
N ILE A 59 10.89 2.12 -2.88
CA ILE A 59 10.93 1.70 -4.28
C ILE A 59 9.62 2.09 -4.97
N ILE A 60 9.72 2.50 -6.23
CA ILE A 60 8.58 2.77 -7.10
C ILE A 60 8.55 1.68 -8.16
N LEU A 61 7.36 1.10 -8.39
CA LEU A 61 7.13 0.08 -9.40
C LEU A 61 6.02 0.57 -10.35
N GLU A 62 6.17 0.27 -11.63
CA GLU A 62 5.21 0.64 -12.68
C GLU A 62 4.79 -0.63 -13.44
N ARG A 63 3.51 -0.72 -13.81
CA ARG A 63 3.01 -1.81 -14.64
C ARG A 63 3.70 -1.76 -16.02
N PHE A 64 4.26 -2.88 -16.45
CA PHE A 64 4.87 -3.00 -17.77
C PHE A 64 3.81 -2.86 -18.87
N ALA A 65 4.16 -2.16 -19.96
CA ALA A 65 3.26 -1.87 -21.08
C ALA A 65 2.94 -3.11 -21.93
#